data_AF-A0A7M7PAQ5-F1
#
_entry.id   AF-A0A7M7PAQ5-F1
#
_cell.length_a   1.000
_cell.length_b   1.000
_cell.length_c   1.000
_cell.angle_alpha   90.00
_cell.angle_beta   90.00
_cell.angle_gamma   90.00
#
_symmetry.space_group_name_H-M   'P 1'
#
loop_
_entity.id
_entity.type
_entity.pdbx_description
1 polymer ?
#
loop_
_entity_poly.entity_id
_entity_poly.type
_entity_poly.pdbx_seq_one_letter_code
_entity_poly.pdbx_strand_id
1 'polypeptide(L)'
;MLLSLKLSDGTPVASSNRGTPVIGFCLAMDGFISLADRFFNDPQSGIKYFLPYRLSQDQLELHFAKIRGRGGWNNNPTSTQFQAAYRALLINSNIPVSTSGNATCFLEAMGTNIHEDRKLPSDGVISVEISTIEAQTSPSTSPPAELSMFQQNVTAYIAGYTIRSIQGKCHSCDKCKEALVDRTDEVPEVYLQLIRLKDNGGLIIPSKSVLNIAMASERILREQGTKPTIGQHIRDQLCLKIIHSLNHGSLFPNLHEQYDCDFRRNHVLQLIKDFVNHYLVTRLHFVAFTYNRDIRGQSIRNHMSRMVIFQNQ
;
A
#
# COMPACT_ATOMS: atom_id res chain seq x y z
N MET A 1 32.11 -30.02 -21.88
CA MET A 1 32.88 -28.79 -21.65
C MET A 1 32.75 -28.27 -20.21
N LEU A 2 31.55 -28.26 -19.61
CA LEU A 2 31.37 -27.84 -18.20
C LEU A 2 31.68 -28.95 -17.18
N LEU A 3 31.29 -30.20 -17.45
CA LEU A 3 31.58 -31.34 -16.57
C LEU A 3 33.07 -31.71 -16.49
N SER A 4 33.88 -31.23 -17.44
CA SER A 4 35.33 -31.41 -17.47
C SER A 4 36.10 -30.37 -16.65
N LEU A 5 35.41 -29.39 -16.05
CA LEU A 5 36.05 -28.40 -15.18
C LEU A 5 36.64 -29.09 -13.95
N LYS A 6 37.83 -28.63 -13.56
CA LYS A 6 38.56 -29.12 -12.39
C LYS A 6 38.84 -27.95 -11.43
N LEU A 7 38.87 -28.26 -10.14
CA LEU A 7 39.34 -27.36 -9.09
C LEU A 7 40.87 -27.24 -9.17
N SER A 8 41.45 -26.31 -8.41
CA SER A 8 42.90 -26.08 -8.36
C SER A 8 43.71 -27.30 -7.89
N ASP A 9 43.07 -28.24 -7.19
CA ASP A 9 43.66 -29.50 -6.74
C ASP A 9 43.53 -30.64 -7.77
N GLY A 10 42.95 -30.37 -8.95
CA GLY A 10 42.74 -31.35 -10.01
C GLY A 10 41.46 -32.18 -9.88
N THR A 11 40.69 -32.03 -8.79
CA THR A 11 39.42 -32.73 -8.59
C THR A 11 38.36 -32.20 -9.57
N PRO A 12 37.58 -33.06 -10.26
CA PRO A 12 36.49 -32.60 -11.11
C PRO A 12 35.45 -31.84 -10.29
N VAL A 13 35.00 -30.69 -10.80
CA VAL A 13 34.03 -29.83 -10.10
C VAL A 13 32.71 -30.56 -9.85
N ALA A 14 32.29 -31.40 -10.80
CA ALA A 14 31.08 -32.22 -10.71
C ALA A 14 31.08 -33.18 -9.51
N SER A 15 32.25 -33.65 -9.07
CA SER A 15 32.40 -34.58 -7.93
C SER A 15 32.58 -33.87 -6.59
N SER A 16 32.61 -32.54 -6.59
CA SER A 16 32.88 -31.72 -5.41
C SER A 16 31.58 -31.17 -4.79
N ASN A 17 31.67 -30.56 -3.61
CA ASN A 17 30.57 -29.80 -3.00
C ASN A 17 30.10 -28.59 -3.86
N ARG A 18 30.84 -28.24 -4.92
CA ARG A 18 30.47 -27.20 -5.89
C ARG A 18 29.88 -27.78 -7.18
N GLY A 19 29.60 -29.08 -7.22
CA GLY A 19 29.09 -29.78 -8.40
C GLY A 19 27.64 -29.43 -8.75
N THR A 20 26.78 -29.21 -7.75
CA THR A 20 25.34 -28.94 -7.92
C THR A 20 25.01 -27.87 -8.97
N PRO A 21 25.58 -26.65 -8.95
CA PRO A 21 25.28 -25.64 -9.97
C PRO A 21 25.76 -26.05 -11.36
N VAL A 22 26.90 -26.74 -11.48
CA VAL A 22 27.44 -27.18 -12.79
C VAL A 22 26.58 -28.28 -13.39
N ILE A 23 26.20 -29.27 -12.58
CA ILE A 23 25.32 -30.37 -12.97
C ILE A 23 23.94 -29.82 -13.33
N GLY A 24 23.37 -28.95 -12.47
CA GLY A 24 22.07 -28.32 -12.70
C GLY A 24 22.03 -27.49 -13.99
N PHE A 25 23.11 -26.76 -14.30
CA PHE A 25 23.20 -26.01 -15.55
C PHE A 25 23.25 -26.93 -16.78
N CYS A 26 24.03 -28.02 -16.73
CA CYS A 26 24.07 -28.98 -17.84
C CYS A 26 22.69 -29.64 -18.05
N LEU A 27 22.04 -30.09 -16.97
CA LEU A 27 20.70 -30.68 -17.03
C LEU A 27 19.67 -29.69 -17.57
N ALA A 28 19.75 -28.41 -17.20
CA ALA A 28 18.87 -27.37 -17.72
C ALA A 28 19.07 -27.15 -19.22
N MET A 29 20.33 -27.15 -19.71
CA MET A 29 20.63 -27.06 -21.14
C MET A 29 20.07 -28.25 -21.92
N ASP A 30 20.34 -29.47 -21.45
CA ASP A 30 19.89 -30.70 -22.12
C ASP A 30 18.35 -30.78 -22.13
N GLY A 31 17.71 -30.41 -21.02
CA GLY A 31 16.26 -30.32 -20.91
C GLY A 31 15.66 -29.26 -21.83
N PHE A 32 16.30 -28.09 -21.95
CA PHE A 32 15.84 -27.02 -22.84
C PHE A 32 15.94 -27.42 -24.32
N ILE A 33 17.04 -28.04 -24.74
CA ILE A 33 17.21 -28.56 -26.10
C ILE A 33 16.14 -29.62 -26.40
N SER A 34 15.96 -30.59 -25.49
CA SER A 34 14.95 -31.64 -25.64
C SER A 34 13.53 -31.09 -25.74
N LEU A 35 13.22 -30.03 -24.98
CA LEU A 35 11.92 -29.37 -25.03
C LEU A 35 11.72 -28.58 -26.34
N ALA A 36 12.76 -27.88 -26.79
CA ALA A 36 12.75 -27.17 -28.06
C ALA A 36 12.55 -28.13 -29.23
N ASP A 37 13.24 -29.28 -29.24
CA ASP A 37 13.06 -30.30 -30.28
C ASP A 37 11.62 -30.82 -30.30
N ARG A 38 11.02 -31.10 -29.14
CA ARG A 38 9.61 -31.53 -29.07
C ARG A 38 8.63 -30.47 -29.57
N PHE A 39 8.88 -29.19 -29.27
CA PHE A 39 7.97 -28.13 -29.68
C PHE A 39 8.16 -27.71 -31.13
N PHE A 40 9.37 -27.71 -31.67
CA PHE A 40 9.62 -27.19 -33.02
C PHE A 40 9.70 -28.27 -34.09
N ASN A 41 10.08 -29.50 -33.75
CA ASN A 41 10.18 -30.60 -34.71
C ASN A 41 8.92 -31.48 -34.76
N ASP A 42 7.94 -31.28 -33.86
CA ASP A 42 6.63 -31.92 -33.95
C ASP A 42 5.75 -31.16 -34.98
N PRO A 43 5.39 -31.79 -36.12
CA PRO A 43 4.57 -31.16 -37.15
C PRO A 43 3.18 -30.73 -36.66
N GLN A 44 2.70 -31.28 -35.54
CA GLN A 44 1.39 -30.96 -34.98
C GLN A 44 1.40 -29.82 -33.95
N SER A 45 2.57 -29.36 -33.48
CA SER A 45 2.64 -28.41 -32.36
C SER A 45 2.08 -27.03 -32.71
N GLY A 46 2.30 -26.56 -33.96
CA GLY A 46 1.98 -25.20 -34.38
C GLY A 46 2.73 -24.08 -33.63
N ILE A 47 3.73 -24.41 -32.80
CA ILE A 47 4.45 -23.46 -31.94
C ILE A 47 5.52 -22.72 -32.73
N LYS A 48 5.38 -21.39 -32.86
CA LYS A 48 6.31 -20.54 -33.61
C LYS A 48 7.52 -20.06 -32.80
N TYR A 49 7.36 -19.93 -31.49
CA TYR A 49 8.41 -19.46 -30.59
C TYR A 49 8.16 -19.97 -29.18
N PHE A 50 9.24 -20.05 -28.40
CA PHE A 50 9.23 -20.49 -27.01
C PHE A 50 9.74 -19.37 -26.11
N LEU A 51 9.13 -19.18 -24.93
CA LEU A 51 9.52 -18.16 -23.96
C LEU A 51 10.17 -18.82 -22.74
N PRO A 52 11.52 -18.90 -22.68
CA PRO A 52 12.23 -19.60 -21.60
C PRO A 52 11.93 -19.04 -20.22
N TYR A 53 11.63 -17.74 -20.13
CA TYR A 53 11.24 -17.06 -18.89
C TYR A 53 10.04 -17.74 -18.19
N ARG A 54 9.13 -18.39 -18.93
CA ARG A 54 8.00 -19.10 -18.33
C ARG A 54 8.37 -20.42 -17.64
N LEU A 55 9.57 -20.94 -17.88
CA LEU A 55 10.11 -22.09 -17.15
C LEU A 55 10.80 -21.69 -15.84
N SER A 56 11.08 -20.38 -15.66
CA SER A 56 11.69 -19.87 -14.45
C SER A 56 10.70 -19.90 -13.28
N GLN A 57 11.21 -20.12 -12.07
CA GLN A 57 10.44 -19.99 -10.83
C GLN A 57 10.12 -18.54 -10.46
N ASP A 58 10.61 -17.55 -11.21
CA ASP A 58 10.41 -16.11 -10.96
C ASP A 58 8.93 -15.76 -10.75
N GLN A 59 8.03 -16.41 -11.50
CA GLN A 59 6.59 -16.17 -11.36
C GLN A 59 6.07 -16.57 -9.97
N LEU A 60 6.58 -17.66 -9.41
CA LEU A 60 6.28 -18.10 -8.04
C LEU A 60 6.91 -17.14 -7.02
N GLU A 61 8.13 -16.68 -7.25
CA GLU A 61 8.78 -15.71 -6.37
C GLU A 61 8.04 -14.38 -6.30
N LEU A 62 7.56 -13.88 -7.45
CA LEU A 62 6.70 -12.71 -7.56
C LEU A 62 5.36 -12.93 -6.86
N HIS A 63 4.78 -14.14 -6.96
CA HIS A 63 3.56 -14.49 -6.24
C HIS A 63 3.78 -14.44 -4.71
N PHE A 64 4.88 -15.01 -4.22
CA PHE A 64 5.23 -14.92 -2.80
C PHE A 64 5.51 -13.48 -2.34
N ALA A 65 6.06 -12.63 -3.20
CA ALA A 65 6.22 -11.21 -2.89
C ALA A 65 4.86 -10.51 -2.68
N LYS A 66 3.85 -10.82 -3.51
CA LYS A 66 2.48 -10.31 -3.34
C LYS A 66 1.87 -10.78 -2.02
N ILE A 67 2.10 -12.03 -1.63
CA ILE A 67 1.65 -12.57 -0.34
C ILE A 67 2.31 -11.82 0.82
N ARG A 68 3.63 -11.65 0.79
CA ARG A 68 4.38 -10.90 1.82
C ARG A 68 3.97 -9.42 1.89
N GLY A 69 3.59 -8.82 0.75
CA GLY A 69 3.12 -7.44 0.71
C GLY A 69 1.78 -7.20 1.42
N ARG A 70 0.97 -8.23 1.65
CA ARG A 70 -0.31 -8.08 2.36
C ARG A 70 -0.10 -7.87 3.87
N GLY A 71 -0.87 -6.93 4.43
CA GLY A 71 -0.84 -6.63 5.86
C GLY A 71 0.37 -5.83 6.33
N GLY A 72 0.99 -5.04 5.46
CA GLY A 72 2.08 -4.12 5.83
C GLY A 72 3.49 -4.70 5.69
N TRP A 73 3.75 -5.48 4.63
CA TRP A 73 5.05 -6.10 4.34
C TRP A 73 5.51 -7.10 5.41
N ASN A 74 4.74 -8.17 5.57
CA ASN A 74 5.07 -9.28 6.45
C ASN A 74 6.01 -10.28 5.75
N ASN A 75 7.29 -10.22 6.06
CA ASN A 75 8.31 -11.08 5.42
C ASN A 75 8.19 -12.57 5.77
N ASN A 76 7.51 -12.93 6.86
CA ASN A 76 7.38 -14.31 7.31
C ASN A 76 5.95 -14.59 7.83
N PRO A 77 4.96 -14.70 6.93
CA PRO A 77 3.59 -14.97 7.32
C PRO A 77 3.45 -16.34 7.98
N THR A 78 2.58 -16.44 8.99
CA THR A 78 2.15 -17.75 9.52
C THR A 78 1.32 -18.50 8.47
N SER A 79 1.19 -19.82 8.58
CA SER A 79 0.39 -20.62 7.63
C SER A 79 -1.04 -20.10 7.47
N THR A 80 -1.67 -19.64 8.55
CA THR A 80 -3.01 -19.02 8.52
C THR A 80 -3.01 -17.69 7.78
N GLN A 81 -1.98 -16.85 7.98
CA GLN A 81 -1.84 -15.58 7.28
C GLN A 81 -1.56 -15.79 5.79
N PHE A 82 -0.73 -16.76 5.45
CA PHE A 82 -0.48 -17.19 4.08
C PHE A 82 -1.79 -17.64 3.42
N GLN A 83 -2.55 -18.53 4.08
CA GLN A 83 -3.80 -19.04 3.55
C GLN A 83 -4.82 -17.92 3.32
N ALA A 84 -4.96 -16.98 4.27
CA ALA A 84 -5.85 -15.84 4.12
C ALA A 84 -5.41 -14.91 2.98
N ALA A 85 -4.12 -14.60 2.89
CA ALA A 85 -3.56 -13.77 1.82
C ALA A 85 -3.72 -14.43 0.44
N TYR A 86 -3.48 -15.75 0.36
CA TYR A 86 -3.63 -16.55 -0.85
C TYR A 86 -5.07 -16.57 -1.33
N ARG A 87 -6.04 -16.90 -0.45
CA ARG A 87 -7.49 -16.86 -0.78
C ARG A 87 -7.91 -15.48 -1.29
N ALA A 88 -7.45 -14.42 -0.64
CA ALA A 88 -7.79 -13.07 -1.05
C ALA A 88 -7.12 -12.64 -2.37
N LEU A 89 -5.97 -13.21 -2.74
CA LEU A 89 -5.37 -13.03 -4.06
C LEU A 89 -6.15 -13.77 -5.14
N LEU A 90 -6.64 -14.99 -4.87
CA LEU A 90 -7.47 -15.76 -5.79
C LEU A 90 -8.81 -15.08 -6.10
N ILE A 91 -9.45 -14.47 -5.11
CA ILE A 91 -10.71 -13.74 -5.30
C ILE A 91 -10.48 -12.48 -6.15
N ASN A 92 -9.37 -11.77 -5.90
CA ASN A 92 -9.07 -10.53 -6.61
C ASN A 92 -8.48 -10.72 -8.01
N SER A 93 -7.94 -11.90 -8.34
CA SER A 93 -7.42 -12.18 -9.69
C SER A 93 -8.50 -12.29 -10.77
N ASN A 94 -9.76 -12.49 -10.38
CA ASN A 94 -10.89 -12.59 -11.31
C ASN A 94 -11.66 -11.26 -11.49
N ILE A 95 -11.16 -10.16 -10.91
CA ILE A 95 -11.76 -8.83 -11.12
C ILE A 95 -10.96 -8.16 -12.25
N PRO A 96 -11.59 -7.79 -13.39
CA PRO A 96 -10.89 -7.16 -14.50
C PRO A 96 -10.24 -5.86 -14.02
N VAL A 97 -8.92 -5.76 -14.22
CA VAL A 97 -8.12 -4.59 -13.81
C VAL A 97 -8.32 -3.47 -14.83
N SER A 98 -8.44 -2.24 -14.35
CA SER A 98 -8.60 -1.04 -15.19
C SER A 98 -7.43 -0.85 -16.17
N THR A 99 -7.76 -0.38 -17.37
CA THR A 99 -6.93 -0.28 -18.58
C THR A 99 -5.73 0.70 -18.50
N SER A 100 -5.33 1.16 -17.32
CA SER A 100 -4.39 2.28 -17.14
C SER A 100 -3.05 1.93 -16.45
N GLY A 101 -2.69 0.65 -16.38
CA GLY A 101 -1.42 0.20 -15.80
C GLY A 101 -0.54 -0.47 -16.85
N ASN A 102 0.68 0.04 -17.06
CA ASN A 102 1.70 -0.57 -17.94
C ASN A 102 2.26 -1.92 -17.41
N ALA A 103 1.62 -2.53 -16.41
CA ALA A 103 1.92 -3.86 -15.95
C ALA A 103 0.83 -4.79 -16.46
N THR A 104 1.09 -5.48 -17.57
CA THR A 104 0.24 -6.56 -18.04
C THR A 104 0.06 -7.56 -16.89
N CYS A 105 -1.16 -7.64 -16.36
CA CYS A 105 -1.56 -8.62 -15.36
C CYS A 105 -1.58 -10.00 -16.03
N PHE A 106 -0.42 -10.62 -16.19
CA PHE A 106 -0.32 -11.98 -16.70
C PHE A 106 -0.54 -12.95 -15.54
N LEU A 107 -1.81 -13.13 -15.17
CA LEU A 107 -2.25 -14.20 -14.27
C LEU A 107 -3.29 -15.09 -14.94
N GLU A 108 -3.19 -15.23 -16.27
CA GLU A 108 -4.09 -16.05 -17.09
C GLU A 108 -3.61 -17.51 -17.25
N ALA A 109 -2.54 -17.92 -16.55
CA ALA A 109 -1.89 -19.21 -16.79
C ALA A 109 -1.75 -20.11 -15.55
N MET A 110 -2.63 -19.97 -14.55
CA MET A 110 -2.89 -21.05 -13.59
C MET A 110 -4.38 -21.37 -13.62
N GLY A 111 -4.79 -21.99 -14.72
CA GLY A 111 -6.14 -22.48 -14.92
C GLY A 111 -6.49 -23.55 -13.88
N THR A 112 -7.33 -23.19 -12.93
CA THR A 112 -8.44 -24.06 -12.54
C THR A 112 -9.71 -23.38 -13.00
N ASN A 113 -10.10 -23.68 -14.24
CA ASN A 113 -11.43 -23.40 -14.76
C ASN A 113 -12.43 -24.19 -13.89
N ILE A 114 -12.96 -23.56 -12.85
CA ILE A 114 -14.24 -23.95 -12.27
C ILE A 114 -15.18 -22.79 -12.59
N HIS A 115 -15.74 -22.88 -13.79
CA HIS A 115 -16.99 -22.21 -14.12
C HIS A 115 -18.08 -22.78 -13.21
N GLU A 116 -18.62 -21.97 -12.32
CA GLU A 116 -20.03 -22.04 -11.96
C GLU A 116 -20.57 -20.61 -11.92
N ASP A 117 -21.37 -20.29 -12.94
CA ASP A 117 -22.21 -19.11 -13.03
C ASP A 117 -23.11 -19.01 -11.78
N ARG A 118 -22.75 -18.13 -10.85
CA ARG A 118 -23.72 -17.57 -9.91
C ARG A 118 -24.06 -16.16 -10.34
N LYS A 119 -25.11 -16.05 -11.16
CA LYS A 119 -25.84 -14.80 -11.37
C LYS A 119 -26.27 -14.28 -9.99
N LEU A 120 -25.69 -13.17 -9.56
CA LEU A 120 -26.26 -12.37 -8.47
C LEU A 120 -27.48 -11.63 -9.03
N PRO A 121 -28.68 -11.77 -8.43
CA PRO A 121 -29.85 -11.06 -8.89
C PRO A 121 -29.71 -9.56 -8.60
N SER A 122 -30.16 -8.77 -9.58
CA SER A 122 -30.41 -7.34 -9.46
C SER A 122 -31.62 -7.06 -8.58
N ASP A 123 -31.65 -5.81 -8.11
CA ASP A 123 -32.76 -5.08 -7.49
C ASP A 123 -33.06 -5.30 -6.01
N GLY A 124 -33.00 -4.16 -5.31
CA GLY A 124 -33.40 -3.97 -3.93
C GLY A 124 -33.00 -2.57 -3.49
N VAL A 125 -33.71 -1.55 -4.00
CA VAL A 125 -33.69 -0.20 -3.43
C VAL A 125 -34.13 -0.31 -1.97
N ILE A 126 -33.19 -0.14 -1.03
CA ILE A 126 -33.51 -0.04 0.39
C ILE A 126 -33.41 1.44 0.76
N SER A 127 -34.58 2.06 0.89
CA SER A 127 -34.77 3.33 1.59
C SER A 127 -34.39 3.14 3.06
N VAL A 128 -33.34 3.81 3.51
CA VAL A 128 -32.95 3.82 4.93
C VAL A 128 -33.57 5.05 5.57
N GLU A 129 -34.58 4.83 6.41
CA GLU A 129 -35.10 5.82 7.34
C GLU A 129 -34.01 6.19 8.36
N ILE A 130 -33.75 7.49 8.48
CA ILE A 130 -32.79 8.06 9.43
C ILE A 130 -33.43 8.02 10.81
N SER A 131 -33.04 7.05 11.63
CA SER A 131 -33.28 7.09 13.07
C SER A 131 -32.14 7.85 13.74
N THR A 132 -32.48 9.00 14.30
CA THR A 132 -31.63 9.83 15.17
C THR A 132 -31.16 9.02 16.38
N ILE A 133 -29.88 8.66 16.40
CA ILE A 133 -29.23 8.11 17.59
C ILE A 133 -28.73 9.28 18.42
N GLU A 134 -29.42 9.54 19.54
CA GLU A 134 -28.94 10.41 20.61
C GLU A 134 -27.68 9.80 21.23
N ALA A 135 -26.52 10.34 20.86
CA ALA A 135 -25.25 10.00 21.49
C ALA A 135 -25.20 10.68 22.87
N GLN A 136 -25.46 9.91 23.93
CA GLN A 136 -25.15 10.30 25.30
C GLN A 136 -23.64 10.59 25.41
N THR A 137 -23.32 11.87 25.40
CA THR A 137 -21.96 12.38 25.50
C THR A 137 -21.69 12.65 26.97
N SER A 138 -20.86 11.84 27.63
CA SER A 138 -20.28 12.23 28.91
C SER A 138 -19.17 13.27 28.65
N PRO A 139 -19.24 14.48 29.24
CA PRO A 139 -18.22 15.49 29.02
C PRO A 139 -17.03 15.22 29.93
N SER A 140 -16.06 14.44 29.45
CA SER A 140 -14.71 14.51 30.02
C SER A 140 -14.02 15.75 29.46
N THR A 141 -14.19 16.87 30.16
CA THR A 141 -13.58 18.16 29.85
C THR A 141 -12.09 18.13 30.20
N SER A 142 -11.27 17.49 29.36
CA SER A 142 -9.85 17.83 29.27
C SER A 142 -9.67 18.83 28.14
N PRO A 143 -8.84 19.87 28.30
CA PRO A 143 -8.53 20.77 27.20
C PRO A 143 -7.94 19.95 26.04
N PRO A 144 -8.25 20.28 24.77
CA PRO A 144 -7.72 19.55 23.62
C PRO A 144 -6.19 19.58 23.71
N ALA A 145 -5.60 18.40 23.93
CA ALA A 145 -4.16 18.28 24.13
C ALA A 145 -3.46 18.85 22.89
N GLU A 146 -2.75 19.96 23.06
CA GLU A 146 -1.93 20.50 21.99
C GLU A 146 -0.89 19.45 21.57
N LEU A 147 -0.72 19.30 20.26
CA LEU A 147 0.26 18.35 19.72
C LEU A 147 1.65 18.81 20.16
N SER A 148 2.45 17.88 20.68
CA SER A 148 3.84 18.18 21.03
C SER A 148 4.66 18.51 19.78
N MET A 149 5.79 19.20 19.94
CA MET A 149 6.68 19.53 18.81
C MET A 149 7.08 18.30 17.99
N PHE A 150 7.34 17.16 18.64
CA PHE A 150 7.61 15.90 17.96
C PHE A 150 6.40 15.43 17.12
N GLN A 151 5.20 15.48 17.68
CA GLN A 151 3.98 15.08 16.99
C GLN A 151 3.70 15.99 15.79
N GLN A 152 3.91 17.29 15.94
CA GLN A 152 3.77 18.26 14.87
C GLN A 152 4.72 17.95 13.69
N ASN A 153 5.99 17.65 13.97
CA ASN A 153 6.97 17.25 12.95
C ASN A 153 6.57 15.95 12.23
N VAL A 154 6.08 14.96 12.99
CA VAL A 154 5.60 13.70 12.42
C VAL A 154 4.37 13.93 11.54
N THR A 155 3.42 14.76 11.99
CA THR A 155 2.22 15.11 11.22
C THR A 155 2.58 15.81 9.91
N ALA A 156 3.53 16.75 9.93
CA ALA A 156 4.03 17.41 8.71
C ALA A 156 4.67 16.41 7.74
N TYR A 157 5.48 15.48 8.24
CA TYR A 157 6.09 14.43 7.43
C TYR A 157 5.04 13.52 6.77
N ILE A 158 4.02 13.10 7.53
CA ILE A 158 2.91 12.28 7.00
C ILE A 158 2.10 13.07 5.97
N ALA A 159 1.86 14.36 6.19
CA ALA A 159 1.15 15.20 5.23
C ALA A 159 1.85 15.25 3.86
N GLY A 160 3.19 15.29 3.82
CA GLY A 160 3.95 15.20 2.58
C GLY A 160 3.75 13.87 1.83
N TYR A 161 3.70 12.75 2.56
CA TYR A 161 3.34 11.45 1.99
C TYR A 161 1.90 11.41 1.46
N THR A 162 0.96 12.02 2.19
CA THR A 162 -0.45 12.11 1.79
C THR A 162 -0.61 12.91 0.49
N ILE A 163 0.08 14.05 0.34
CA ILE A 163 0.08 14.84 -0.90
C ILE A 163 0.56 14.00 -2.09
N ARG A 164 1.69 13.31 -1.95
CA ARG A 164 2.23 12.43 -2.99
C ARG A 164 1.24 11.35 -3.42
N SER A 165 0.51 10.80 -2.46
CA SER A 165 -0.51 9.77 -2.72
C SER A 165 -1.71 10.33 -3.48
N ILE A 166 -2.13 11.55 -3.17
CA ILE A 166 -3.29 12.22 -3.78
C ILE A 166 -2.98 12.69 -5.20
N GLN A 167 -1.81 13.33 -5.40
CA GLN A 167 -1.37 13.81 -6.71
C GLN A 167 -1.25 12.66 -7.73
N GLY A 168 -0.88 11.46 -7.29
CA GLY A 168 -0.76 10.28 -8.16
C GLY A 168 -2.07 9.52 -8.43
N LYS A 169 -3.15 9.77 -7.68
CA LYS A 169 -4.37 8.93 -7.74
C LYS A 169 -5.68 9.67 -8.02
N CYS A 170 -5.82 10.93 -7.58
CA CYS A 170 -7.17 11.48 -7.34
C CYS A 170 -7.43 12.88 -7.93
N HIS A 171 -6.39 13.67 -8.24
CA HIS A 171 -6.57 15.02 -8.77
C HIS A 171 -5.85 15.26 -10.10
N SER A 172 -6.63 15.52 -11.15
CA SER A 172 -6.15 15.97 -12.46
C SER A 172 -5.98 17.50 -12.55
N CYS A 173 -6.52 18.27 -11.60
CA CYS A 173 -6.46 19.74 -11.63
C CYS A 173 -5.10 20.26 -11.13
N ASP A 174 -4.37 20.97 -11.98
CA ASP A 174 -3.01 21.46 -11.64
C ASP A 174 -3.02 22.56 -10.59
N LYS A 175 -4.00 23.47 -10.61
CA LYS A 175 -4.17 24.50 -9.55
C LYS A 175 -4.32 23.88 -8.16
N CYS A 176 -5.05 22.77 -8.03
CA CYS A 176 -5.17 22.04 -6.77
C CYS A 176 -3.85 21.38 -6.36
N LYS A 177 -3.08 20.86 -7.32
CA LYS A 177 -1.76 20.26 -7.02
C LYS A 177 -0.77 21.31 -6.53
N GLU A 178 -0.79 22.49 -7.14
CA GLU A 178 0.01 23.65 -6.72
C GLU A 178 -0.38 24.12 -5.32
N ALA A 179 -1.68 24.27 -5.05
CA ALA A 179 -2.20 24.69 -3.75
C ALA A 179 -1.80 23.75 -2.57
N LEU A 180 -1.57 22.46 -2.83
CA LEU A 180 -1.12 21.49 -1.83
C LEU A 180 0.34 21.71 -1.40
N VAL A 181 1.18 22.27 -2.27
CA VAL A 181 2.63 22.47 -2.05
C VAL A 181 3.05 23.93 -2.03
N ASP A 182 2.06 24.81 -2.06
CA ASP A 182 2.20 26.25 -2.06
C ASP A 182 3.07 26.78 -0.92
N ARG A 183 3.83 27.83 -1.23
CA ARG A 183 4.86 28.47 -0.40
C ARG A 183 4.63 29.97 -0.22
N THR A 184 3.54 30.52 -0.74
CA THR A 184 3.22 31.94 -0.53
C THR A 184 3.09 32.27 0.95
N ASP A 185 2.52 31.37 1.74
CA ASP A 185 2.49 31.45 3.18
C ASP A 185 3.70 30.77 3.82
N GLU A 186 4.41 31.49 4.70
CA GLU A 186 5.48 30.92 5.49
C GLU A 186 4.97 29.80 6.40
N VAL A 187 5.60 28.63 6.27
CA VAL A 187 5.41 27.49 7.15
C VAL A 187 6.41 27.59 8.30
N PRO A 188 5.97 27.51 9.58
CA PRO A 188 6.88 27.53 10.72
C PRO A 188 7.95 26.45 10.62
N GLU A 189 9.21 26.85 10.74
CA GLU A 189 10.37 25.97 10.62
C GLU A 189 10.35 24.80 11.60
N VAL A 190 9.71 25.00 12.76
CA VAL A 190 9.50 23.99 13.79
C VAL A 190 8.82 22.73 13.24
N TYR A 191 7.98 22.83 12.21
CA TYR A 191 7.28 21.67 11.63
C TYR A 191 8.12 20.89 10.60
N LEU A 192 9.20 21.47 10.10
CA LEU A 192 9.95 20.96 8.95
C LEU A 192 11.21 20.18 9.34
N GLN A 193 11.60 20.19 10.61
CA GLN A 193 12.86 19.61 11.08
C GLN A 193 13.00 18.13 10.69
N LEU A 194 11.94 17.33 10.89
CA LEU A 194 11.96 15.91 10.53
C LEU A 194 12.05 15.68 9.01
N ILE A 195 11.35 16.50 8.23
CA ILE A 195 11.39 16.41 6.76
C ILE A 195 12.81 16.70 6.29
N ARG A 196 13.41 17.82 6.73
CA ARG A 196 14.77 18.21 6.36
C ARG A 196 15.82 17.18 6.79
N LEU A 197 15.67 16.60 7.99
CA LEU A 197 16.58 15.57 8.48
C LEU A 197 16.53 14.28 7.64
N LYS A 198 15.38 13.96 7.03
CA LYS A 198 15.17 12.72 6.27
C LYS A 198 15.17 12.91 4.76
N ASP A 199 15.27 14.14 4.29
CA ASP A 199 15.19 14.42 2.86
C ASP A 199 16.48 14.04 2.15
N ASN A 200 16.33 13.30 1.05
CA ASN A 200 17.40 12.96 0.11
C ASN A 200 17.09 13.56 -1.29
N GLY A 201 16.33 14.65 -1.34
CA GLY A 201 15.96 15.38 -2.56
C GLY A 201 14.62 14.98 -3.17
N GLY A 202 13.71 14.37 -2.39
CA GLY A 202 12.45 13.83 -2.92
C GLY A 202 11.25 13.89 -1.97
N LEU A 203 11.41 14.48 -0.78
CA LEU A 203 10.30 14.68 0.15
C LEU A 203 9.49 15.93 -0.21
N ILE A 204 8.17 15.79 -0.13
CA ILE A 204 7.25 16.90 -0.37
C ILE A 204 7.07 17.68 0.93
N ILE A 205 7.33 18.98 0.88
CA ILE A 205 7.00 19.91 1.95
C ILE A 205 5.53 20.37 1.73
N PRO A 206 4.61 20.19 2.69
CA PRO A 206 3.20 20.60 2.54
C PRO A 206 3.00 22.12 2.60
N SER A 207 1.92 22.65 2.01
CA SER A 207 1.50 24.04 2.22
C SER A 207 0.96 24.27 3.63
N LYS A 208 0.90 25.54 4.07
CA LYS A 208 0.36 25.92 5.39
C LYS A 208 -1.07 25.44 5.60
N SER A 209 -1.91 25.54 4.56
CA SER A 209 -3.29 25.03 4.59
C SER A 209 -3.34 23.52 4.84
N VAL A 210 -2.48 22.76 4.16
CA VAL A 210 -2.39 21.30 4.37
C VAL A 210 -1.93 20.97 5.79
N LEU A 211 -0.96 21.70 6.33
CA LEU A 211 -0.50 21.49 7.71
C LEU A 211 -1.63 21.75 8.71
N ASN A 212 -2.38 22.83 8.56
CA ASN A 212 -3.52 23.13 9.43
C ASN A 212 -4.54 21.98 9.43
N ILE A 213 -4.86 21.45 8.23
CA ILE A 213 -5.78 20.31 8.08
C ILE A 213 -5.21 19.05 8.75
N ALA A 214 -3.93 18.76 8.53
CA ALA A 214 -3.26 17.58 9.10
C ALA A 214 -3.18 17.65 10.64
N MET A 215 -2.89 18.83 11.20
CA MET A 215 -2.84 19.05 12.65
C MET A 215 -4.22 18.90 13.29
N ALA A 216 -5.26 19.47 12.67
CA ALA A 216 -6.65 19.29 13.11
C ALA A 216 -7.06 17.81 13.06
N SER A 217 -6.69 17.12 11.98
CA SER A 217 -6.94 15.69 11.81
C SER A 217 -6.27 14.85 12.90
N GLU A 218 -5.01 15.14 13.22
CA GLU A 218 -4.26 14.40 14.24
C GLU A 218 -4.79 14.67 15.66
N ARG A 219 -5.20 15.91 15.97
CA ARG A 219 -5.84 16.24 17.26
C ARG A 219 -7.13 15.45 17.45
N ILE A 220 -8.05 15.52 16.47
CA ILE A 220 -9.34 14.83 16.55
C ILE A 220 -9.17 13.31 16.62
N LEU A 221 -8.21 12.75 15.88
CA LEU A 221 -7.92 11.32 15.94
C LEU A 221 -7.44 10.89 17.34
N ARG A 222 -6.64 11.72 18.01
CA ARG A 222 -6.11 11.43 19.35
C ARG A 222 -7.16 11.56 20.44
N GLU A 223 -8.12 12.48 20.30
CA GLU A 223 -9.27 12.60 21.20
C GLU A 223 -10.11 11.32 21.24
N GLN A 224 -10.17 10.56 20.15
CA GLN A 224 -10.88 9.27 20.13
C GLN A 224 -10.20 8.18 20.97
N GLY A 225 -8.95 8.39 21.38
CA GLY A 225 -8.17 7.42 22.16
C GLY A 225 -7.65 6.23 21.34
N THR A 226 -6.92 5.33 22.02
CA THR A 226 -6.28 4.15 21.42
C THR A 226 -7.14 2.89 21.46
N LYS A 227 -8.28 2.93 22.15
CA LYS A 227 -9.23 1.81 22.22
C LYS A 227 -10.16 1.89 21.02
N PRO A 228 -10.04 0.96 20.06
CA PRO A 228 -10.89 0.99 18.90
C PRO A 228 -12.26 0.44 19.30
N THR A 229 -13.17 1.29 19.76
CA THR A 229 -14.60 1.04 19.51
C THR A 229 -14.83 1.32 18.02
N ILE A 230 -14.22 0.51 17.15
CA ILE A 230 -14.36 0.61 15.69
C ILE A 230 -15.77 0.12 15.37
N GLY A 231 -16.73 1.03 15.45
CA GLY A 231 -18.02 0.87 14.81
C GLY A 231 -17.85 0.91 13.29
N GLN A 232 -18.84 0.37 12.57
CA GLN A 232 -18.99 0.65 11.15
C GLN A 232 -19.02 2.18 10.96
N HIS A 233 -18.35 2.69 9.93
CA HIS A 233 -18.31 4.11 9.55
C HIS A 233 -17.44 5.07 10.40
N ILE A 234 -16.53 4.59 11.25
CA ILE A 234 -15.65 5.48 12.05
C ILE A 234 -14.86 6.50 11.21
N ARG A 235 -14.40 6.09 10.03
CA ARG A 235 -13.68 6.97 9.11
C ARG A 235 -14.56 8.13 8.66
N ASP A 236 -15.81 7.85 8.32
CA ASP A 236 -16.73 8.84 7.78
C ASP A 236 -17.16 9.81 8.90
N GLN A 237 -17.37 9.32 10.13
CA GLN A 237 -17.61 10.14 11.32
C GLN A 237 -16.43 11.06 11.64
N LEU A 238 -15.21 10.53 11.61
CA LEU A 238 -13.99 11.31 11.81
C LEU A 238 -13.80 12.35 10.72
N CYS A 239 -14.01 11.98 9.46
CA CYS A 239 -13.91 12.87 8.32
C CYS A 239 -14.87 14.05 8.46
N LEU A 240 -16.14 13.78 8.81
CA LEU A 240 -17.11 14.83 9.09
C LEU A 240 -16.67 15.71 10.26
N LYS A 241 -16.28 15.14 11.40
CA LYS A 241 -15.85 15.91 12.57
C LYS A 241 -14.66 16.83 12.24
N ILE A 242 -13.70 16.33 11.45
CA ILE A 242 -12.54 17.12 11.00
C ILE A 242 -12.99 18.24 10.09
N ILE A 243 -13.80 17.95 9.05
CA ILE A 243 -14.26 18.97 8.10
C ILE A 243 -14.97 20.11 8.82
N HIS A 244 -15.88 19.81 9.77
CA HIS A 244 -16.60 20.83 10.54
C HIS A 244 -15.72 21.65 11.50
N SER A 245 -14.55 21.13 11.90
CA SER A 245 -13.61 21.84 12.79
C SER A 245 -12.72 22.85 12.08
N LEU A 246 -12.69 22.83 10.74
CA LEU A 246 -11.77 23.64 9.94
C LEU A 246 -12.37 25.01 9.62
N ASN A 247 -11.56 26.06 9.72
CA ASN A 247 -11.93 27.37 9.20
C ASN A 247 -11.72 27.41 7.68
N HIS A 248 -12.75 27.05 6.91
CA HIS A 248 -12.65 26.92 5.46
C HIS A 248 -12.21 28.21 4.74
N GLY A 249 -12.59 29.39 5.27
CA GLY A 249 -12.27 30.67 4.63
C GLY A 249 -10.78 31.05 4.64
N SER A 250 -9.98 30.41 5.48
CA SER A 250 -8.52 30.63 5.54
C SER A 250 -7.71 29.52 4.85
N LEU A 251 -8.36 28.48 4.33
CA LEU A 251 -7.70 27.35 3.68
C LEU A 251 -7.66 27.57 2.17
N PHE A 252 -6.46 27.45 1.60
CA PHE A 252 -6.21 27.61 0.16
C PHE A 252 -6.75 28.95 -0.40
N PRO A 253 -6.26 30.10 0.08
CA PRO A 253 -6.72 31.42 -0.37
C PRO A 253 -6.55 31.61 -1.88
N ASN A 254 -5.45 31.08 -2.44
CA ASN A 254 -5.15 31.12 -3.88
C ASN A 254 -6.17 30.35 -4.76
N LEU A 255 -7.02 29.52 -4.16
CA LEU A 255 -8.12 28.84 -4.86
C LEU A 255 -9.45 29.59 -4.75
N HIS A 256 -9.57 30.58 -3.85
CA HIS A 256 -10.79 31.36 -3.64
C HIS A 256 -10.93 32.55 -4.60
N GLU A 257 -9.84 33.11 -5.10
CA GLU A 257 -9.85 34.39 -5.83
C GLU A 257 -10.25 34.30 -7.32
N GLN A 258 -10.59 33.13 -7.88
CA GLN A 258 -10.60 32.99 -9.36
C GLN A 258 -11.81 32.38 -10.10
N TYR A 259 -12.95 32.00 -9.51
CA TYR A 259 -14.11 31.61 -10.36
C TYR A 259 -15.50 31.90 -9.78
N ASP A 260 -16.35 32.40 -10.68
CA ASP A 260 -17.80 32.57 -10.60
C ASP A 260 -18.54 31.33 -10.09
N CYS A 261 -19.40 31.56 -9.09
CA CYS A 261 -20.82 31.21 -9.03
C CYS A 261 -21.37 29.86 -9.56
N ASP A 262 -20.62 28.75 -9.62
CA ASP A 262 -21.21 27.43 -9.93
C ASP A 262 -21.08 26.41 -8.78
N PHE A 263 -22.24 25.97 -8.28
CA PHE A 263 -22.46 25.17 -7.07
C PHE A 263 -21.92 23.73 -7.15
N ARG A 264 -21.42 23.27 -8.32
CA ARG A 264 -21.06 21.86 -8.56
C ARG A 264 -19.62 21.46 -8.20
N ARG A 265 -18.69 22.37 -7.96
CA ARG A 265 -17.28 21.99 -7.69
C ARG A 265 -16.56 23.01 -6.80
N ASN A 266 -16.84 22.98 -5.50
CA ASN A 266 -15.94 23.62 -4.54
C ASN A 266 -14.64 22.78 -4.48
N HIS A 267 -13.70 23.08 -5.38
CA HIS A 267 -12.39 22.41 -5.49
C HIS A 267 -11.69 22.38 -4.13
N VAL A 268 -11.86 23.41 -3.31
CA VAL A 268 -11.33 23.49 -1.94
C VAL A 268 -11.95 22.41 -1.05
N LEU A 269 -13.28 22.31 -0.98
CA LEU A 269 -13.95 21.28 -0.18
C LEU A 269 -13.62 19.87 -0.64
N GLN A 270 -13.57 19.64 -1.96
CA GLN A 270 -13.19 18.34 -2.51
C GLN A 270 -11.73 18.00 -2.13
N LEU A 271 -10.81 18.95 -2.28
CA LEU A 271 -9.41 18.80 -1.92
C LEU A 271 -9.22 18.52 -0.42
N ILE A 272 -9.95 19.24 0.45
CA ILE A 272 -9.95 19.00 1.90
C ILE A 272 -10.45 17.58 2.18
N LYS A 273 -11.58 17.18 1.60
CA LYS A 273 -12.17 15.85 1.81
C LYS A 273 -11.25 14.74 1.36
N ASP A 274 -10.64 14.87 0.18
CA ASP A 274 -9.72 13.88 -0.38
C ASP A 274 -8.44 13.78 0.45
N PHE A 275 -7.93 14.92 0.93
CA PHE A 275 -6.80 14.96 1.85
C PHE A 275 -7.11 14.28 3.17
N VAL A 276 -8.19 14.67 3.85
CA VAL A 276 -8.60 14.11 5.14
C VAL A 276 -8.83 12.60 5.03
N ASN A 277 -9.50 12.13 3.97
CA ASN A 277 -9.73 10.70 3.78
C ASN A 277 -8.42 9.90 3.64
N HIS A 278 -7.49 10.35 2.80
CA HIS A 278 -6.21 9.66 2.65
C HIS A 278 -5.34 9.72 3.91
N TYR A 279 -5.34 10.86 4.60
CA TYR A 279 -4.64 11.03 5.88
C TYR A 279 -5.21 10.06 6.93
N LEU A 280 -6.54 10.02 7.09
CA LEU A 280 -7.22 9.12 8.02
C LEU A 280 -6.95 7.65 7.71
N VAL A 281 -7.00 7.22 6.45
CA VAL A 281 -6.68 5.83 6.08
C VAL A 281 -5.27 5.45 6.53
N THR A 282 -4.30 6.33 6.26
CA THR A 282 -2.90 6.11 6.65
C THR A 282 -2.74 6.02 8.16
N ARG A 283 -3.38 6.92 8.91
CA ARG A 283 -3.28 6.97 10.37
C ARG A 283 -4.05 5.84 11.05
N LEU A 284 -5.25 5.51 10.60
CA LEU A 284 -6.04 4.40 11.15
C LEU A 284 -5.34 3.05 10.93
N HIS A 285 -4.67 2.87 9.78
CA HIS A 285 -3.81 1.70 9.57
C HIS A 285 -2.68 1.62 10.60
N PHE A 286 -2.02 2.75 10.90
CA PHE A 286 -0.99 2.81 11.92
C PHE A 286 -1.54 2.53 13.32
N VAL A 287 -2.68 3.11 13.69
CA VAL A 287 -3.34 2.87 14.98
C VAL A 287 -3.71 1.39 15.15
N ALA A 288 -4.29 0.78 14.12
CA ALA A 288 -4.60 -0.64 14.11
C ALA A 288 -3.32 -1.48 14.21
N PHE A 289 -2.25 -1.10 13.51
CA PHE A 289 -0.96 -1.76 13.61
C PHE A 289 -0.36 -1.69 15.01
N THR A 290 -0.34 -0.51 15.65
CA THR A 290 0.17 -0.34 17.02
C THR A 290 -0.66 -1.12 18.03
N TYR A 291 -1.99 -1.06 17.93
CA TYR A 291 -2.88 -1.82 18.80
C TYR A 291 -2.67 -3.33 18.67
N ASN A 292 -2.57 -3.83 17.44
CA ASN A 292 -2.27 -5.25 17.19
C ASN A 292 -0.90 -5.67 17.71
N ARG A 293 0.10 -4.78 17.64
CA ARG A 293 1.44 -5.03 18.19
C ARG A 293 1.41 -5.10 19.72
N ASP A 294 0.69 -4.18 20.36
CA ASP A 294 0.60 -4.12 21.83
C ASP A 294 -0.14 -5.33 22.39
N ILE A 295 -1.17 -5.84 21.70
CA ILE A 295 -1.85 -7.10 22.04
C ILE A 295 -0.95 -8.32 21.84
N ARG A 296 -0.23 -8.38 20.70
CA ARG A 296 0.58 -9.56 20.36
C ARG A 296 1.89 -9.64 21.13
N GLY A 297 2.32 -8.57 21.81
CA GLY A 297 3.64 -8.45 22.39
C GLY A 297 4.76 -8.34 21.34
N GLN A 298 6.02 -8.22 21.78
CA GLN A 298 7.15 -8.30 20.87
C GLN A 298 7.26 -9.72 20.29
N SER A 299 6.96 -9.87 19.00
CA SER A 299 7.28 -11.09 18.26
C SER A 299 8.80 -11.29 18.21
N ILE A 300 9.31 -12.23 19.02
CA ILE A 300 10.70 -12.73 18.95
C ILE A 300 11.06 -13.06 17.48
N ARG A 301 10.10 -13.57 16.71
CA ARG A 301 10.28 -13.98 15.31
C ARG A 301 10.48 -12.81 14.33
N ASN A 302 9.96 -11.61 14.63
CA ASN A 302 10.21 -10.41 13.83
C ASN A 302 11.55 -9.76 14.19
N HIS A 303 11.89 -9.75 15.47
CA HIS A 303 13.13 -9.13 15.94
C HIS A 303 14.37 -10.00 15.67
N MET A 304 14.23 -11.32 15.82
CA MET A 304 15.27 -12.32 15.57
C MET A 304 15.12 -13.00 14.20
N SER A 305 14.44 -12.37 13.25
CA SER A 305 14.20 -12.96 11.92
C SER A 305 15.47 -13.45 11.25
N ARG A 306 16.58 -12.71 11.36
CA ARG A 306 17.89 -13.14 10.85
C ARG A 306 18.60 -14.15 11.76
N MET A 307 18.55 -14.00 13.08
CA MET A 307 19.24 -14.93 14.00
C MET A 307 18.62 -16.34 13.98
N VAL A 308 17.30 -16.43 13.85
CA VAL A 308 16.60 -17.73 13.74
C VAL A 308 16.90 -18.43 12.42
N ILE A 309 17.17 -17.68 11.33
CA ILE A 309 17.56 -18.26 10.03
C ILE A 309 18.97 -18.86 10.09
N PHE A 310 19.90 -18.25 10.84
CA PHE A 310 21.30 -18.67 10.90
C PHE A 310 21.64 -19.57 12.09
N GLN A 311 20.73 -19.81 13.03
CA GLN A 311 21.01 -20.73 14.15
C GLN A 311 21.04 -22.21 13.76
N ASN A 312 20.52 -22.55 12.57
CA ASN A 312 20.44 -23.93 12.07
C ASN A 312 21.14 -24.10 10.69
N GLN A 313 22.08 -23.22 10.36
CA GLN A 313 23.01 -23.39 9.23
C GLN A 313 24.42 -23.63 9.77
#